data_AF-A0A2M8T503-F1
#
_entry.id   AF-A0A2M8T503-F1
#
_cell.length_a   1.000
_cell.length_b   1.000
_cell.length_c   1.000
_cell.angle_alpha   90.00
_cell.angle_beta   90.00
_cell.angle_gamma   90.00
#
_symmetry.space_group_name_H-M   'P 1'
#
loop_
_entity.id
_entity.type
_entity.pdbx_description
1 polymer ?
#
loop_
_entity_poly.entity_id
_entity_poly.type
_entity_poly.pdbx_seq_one_letter_code
_entity_poly.pdbx_strand_id
1 'polypeptide(L)' 'MEEKDYQTKGYDTTITYEYKEMPDVRAGRCDNCDYTLFKSSVKHGKFLRECRRCGMKKNI' A
#
# COMPACT_ATOMS: atom_id res chain seq x y z
N MET A 1 3.62 19.78 -6.89
CA MET A 1 3.27 18.35 -6.72
C MET A 1 2.66 18.28 -5.33
N GLU A 2 1.33 18.20 -5.21
CA GLU A 2 0.67 18.24 -3.90
C GLU A 2 1.02 16.98 -3.10
N GLU A 3 1.85 17.14 -2.08
CA GLU A 3 2.03 16.15 -1.01
C GLU A 3 0.73 16.13 -0.20
N LYS A 4 -0.21 15.30 -0.64
CA LYS A 4 -1.45 15.06 0.11
C LYS A 4 -1.08 14.23 1.34
N ASP A 5 -0.92 14.92 2.46
CA ASP A 5 -0.75 14.35 3.79
C ASP A 5 -2.05 13.62 4.17
N TYR A 6 -2.17 12.36 3.75
CA TYR A 6 -3.26 11.51 4.17
C TYR A 6 -2.95 11.03 5.57
N GLN A 7 -3.85 11.31 6.52
CA GLN A 7 -3.79 10.75 7.87
C GLN A 7 -3.51 9.25 7.79
N THR A 8 -2.32 8.88 8.22
CA THR A 8 -1.95 7.50 8.36
C THR A 8 -2.66 6.96 9.59
N LYS A 9 -3.54 5.97 9.43
CA LYS A 9 -4.27 5.31 10.53
C LYS A 9 -3.33 4.47 11.42
N GLY A 10 -2.12 4.96 11.69
CA GLY A 10 -1.02 4.23 12.33
C GLY A 10 -0.14 3.43 11.37
N TYR A 11 -0.32 3.56 10.04
CA TYR A 11 0.51 2.88 9.04
C TYR A 11 1.63 3.77 8.53
N ASP A 12 2.85 3.24 8.49
CA ASP A 12 3.97 3.92 7.89
C ASP A 12 3.97 3.69 6.37
N THR A 13 3.74 4.75 5.60
CA THR A 13 3.67 4.68 4.13
C THR A 13 5.05 4.75 3.47
N THR A 14 6.11 4.96 4.24
CA THR A 14 7.49 5.01 3.73
C THR A 14 8.12 3.62 3.62
N ILE A 15 7.62 2.65 4.39
CA ILE A 15 8.08 1.27 4.37
C ILE A 15 7.22 0.38 3.47
N THR A 16 7.76 -0.80 3.14
CA THR A 16 7.03 -1.83 2.40
C THR A 16 6.66 -2.97 3.33
N TYR A 17 5.37 -3.26 3.43
CA TYR A 17 4.86 -4.39 4.22
C TYR A 17 4.91 -5.69 3.40
N GLU A 18 5.14 -6.83 4.04
CA GLU A 18 5.03 -8.14 3.39
C GLU A 18 3.63 -8.71 3.64
N TYR A 19 2.90 -9.07 2.58
CA TYR A 19 1.53 -9.61 2.67
C TYR A 19 1.46 -10.90 3.50
N LYS A 20 2.54 -11.68 3.54
CA LYS A 20 2.64 -12.88 4.38
C LYS A 20 2.58 -12.58 5.88
N GLU A 21 3.13 -11.45 6.31
CA GLU A 21 3.16 -11.04 7.71
C GLU A 21 1.92 -10.21 8.06
N MET A 22 1.51 -9.34 7.12
CA MET A 22 0.37 -8.45 7.27
C MET A 22 -0.54 -8.56 6.04
N PRO A 23 -1.43 -9.57 5.99
CA PRO A 23 -2.40 -9.69 4.91
C PRO A 23 -3.35 -8.49 4.89
N ASP A 24 -4.01 -8.27 3.75
CA ASP A 24 -4.99 -7.18 3.62
C ASP A 24 -6.14 -7.39 4.61
N VAL A 25 -6.48 -6.35 5.39
CA VAL A 25 -7.63 -6.38 6.31
C VAL A 25 -8.92 -6.51 5.51
N ARG A 26 -8.97 -5.87 4.33
CA ARG A 26 -10.04 -5.98 3.35
C ARG A 26 -9.44 -6.17 1.97
N ALA A 27 -9.68 -7.34 1.37
CA ALA A 27 -9.15 -7.68 0.06
C ALA A 27 -9.47 -6.58 -0.99
N GLY A 28 -8.44 -6.14 -1.70
CA GLY A 28 -8.57 -5.12 -2.76
C GLY A 28 -8.77 -3.69 -2.25
N ARG A 29 -8.55 -3.42 -0.95
CA ARG A 29 -8.56 -2.07 -0.37
C ARG A 29 -7.27 -1.79 0.38
N CYS A 30 -6.84 -0.53 0.34
CA CYS A 30 -5.67 -0.09 1.08
C CYS A 30 -5.99 -0.06 2.57
N ASP A 31 -5.20 -0.75 3.39
CA ASP A 31 -5.44 -0.81 4.84
C ASP A 31 -5.42 0.58 5.49
N ASN A 32 -4.64 1.51 4.95
CA ASN A 32 -4.56 2.88 5.46
C ASN A 32 -5.76 3.75 5.06
N CYS A 33 -6.11 3.81 3.77
CA CYS A 33 -7.06 4.82 3.25
C CYS A 33 -8.31 4.26 2.56
N ASP A 34 -8.54 2.95 2.64
CA ASP A 34 -9.65 2.20 2.01
C ASP A 34 -9.78 2.37 0.48
N TYR A 35 -8.77 2.99 -0.16
CA TYR A 35 -8.77 3.22 -1.60
C TYR A 35 -8.55 1.93 -2.39
N THR A 36 -9.13 1.86 -3.59
CA THR A 36 -9.19 0.65 -4.41
C THR A 36 -8.22 0.66 -5.59
N LEU A 37 -7.66 1.83 -5.95
CA LEU A 37 -6.73 1.94 -7.07
C LEU A 37 -5.28 1.87 -6.59
N PHE A 38 -4.56 0.92 -7.18
CA PHE A 38 -3.16 0.67 -6.90
C PHE A 38 -2.30 0.82 -8.15
N LYS A 39 -1.03 1.14 -7.93
CA LYS A 39 0.03 0.97 -8.90
C LYS A 39 0.75 -0.31 -8.54
N SER A 40 0.84 -1.24 -9.48
CA SER A 40 1.52 -2.51 -9.27
C SER A 40 2.79 -2.56 -10.10
N SER A 41 3.86 -3.08 -9.53
CA SER A 41 5.12 -3.31 -10.21
C SER A 41 5.69 -4.66 -9.82
N VAL A 42 6.28 -5.37 -10.78
CA VAL A 42 6.96 -6.65 -10.52
C VAL A 42 8.45 -6.40 -10.51
N LYS A 43 9.13 -6.80 -9.44
CA LYS A 43 10.59 -6.69 -9.33
C LYS A 43 11.15 -7.97 -8.71
N HIS A 44 12.09 -8.62 -9.39
CA HIS A 44 12.70 -9.88 -8.95
C HIS A 44 11.68 -10.98 -8.56
N GLY A 45 10.57 -11.08 -9.29
CA GLY A 45 9.51 -12.06 -9.01
C GLY A 45 8.61 -11.74 -7.83
N LYS A 46 8.81 -10.60 -7.14
CA LYS A 46 7.88 -10.09 -6.12
C LYS A 46 6.91 -9.07 -6.73
N PHE A 47 5.65 -9.11 -6.31
CA PHE A 47 4.63 -8.16 -6.76
C PHE A 47 4.48 -7.04 -5.74
N LEU A 48 5.02 -5.86 -6.05
CA LEU A 48 4.85 -4.68 -5.21
C LEU A 48 3.56 -3.96 -5.58
N ARG A 49 2.65 -3.82 -4.63
CA ARG A 49 1.41 -3.03 -4.73
C ARG A 49 1.59 -1.72 -3.95
N GLU A 50 1.44 -0.59 -4.63
CA GLU A 50 1.49 0.76 -4.06
C GLU A 50 0.11 1.43 -4.18
N CYS A 51 -0.43 1.99 -3.09
CA CYS A 51 -1.67 2.74 -3.13
C CYS A 51 -1.47 4.08 -3.86
N ARG A 52 -2.25 4.34 -4.92
CA ARG A 52 -2.15 5.60 -5.68
C ARG A 52 -2.57 6.85 -4.89
N ARG A 53 -3.23 6.65 -3.74
CA ARG A 53 -3.73 7.73 -2.89
C ARG A 53 -2.70 8.07 -1.82
N CYS A 54 -2.45 7.16 -0.89
CA CYS A 54 -1.59 7.43 0.27
C CYS A 54 -0.14 6.92 0.13
N GLY A 55 0.21 6.26 -0.98
CA GLY A 55 1.56 5.76 -1.22
C GLY A 55 1.94 4.50 -0.44
N MET A 56 1.04 3.92 0.37
CA MET A 56 1.31 2.68 1.13
C MET A 56 1.73 1.54 0.19
N LYS A 57 2.82 0.85 0.54
CA LYS A 57 3.40 -0.23 -0.26
C LYS A 57 3.27 -1.58 0.43
N LYS A 58 2.90 -2.60 -0.33
CA LYS A 58 2.84 -3.99 0.14
C LYS A 58 3.38 -4.95 -0.92
N ASN A 59 4.30 -5.83 -0.54
CA ASN A 59 4.75 -6.95 -1.34
C ASN A 59 3.75 -8.10 -1.21
N ILE A 60 3.23 -8.56 -2.35
CA ILE A 60 2.31 -9.69 -2.49
C ILE A 60 3.07 -10.87 -3.09
#